data_AF-A0A1G1RP49-F1
#
_entry.id   AF-A0A1G1RP49-F1
#
_cell.length_a   1.000
_cell.length_b   1.000
_cell.length_c   1.000
_cell.angle_alpha   90.00
_cell.angle_beta   90.00
_cell.angle_gamma   90.00
#
_symmetry.space_group_name_H-M   'P 1'
#
loop_
_entity.id
_entity.type
_entity.pdbx_description
1 polymer ?
#
loop_
_entity_poly.entity_id
_entity_poly.type
_entity_poly.pdbx_seq_one_letter_code
_entity_poly.pdbx_strand_id
1 'polypeptide(L)'
;YGDGPKYTDPVKAIVDSYGQSVYDEFVTPTVIVDEQEQPVGLIESGDSIIFFNFRPDRAIQLSLAFTNDDFRGFDRGEKHPQHLYYVCMTLFSETVNGYVAYKPKNLDNTLGEVLVQNNLKQLRIAETEKYPHVTFFFSGGRDVELPGETRILINSPKVATYDLQPEMSAYEVAAACVKEIEAENQDVIILNFANPDMVGHSGMLEPTIKAVEAVDDCLGQVVEAILAKGGVACITADHGNAEVVLDEDGRPFTAHTTNRVPFIVTDKHVTLREGGILADIAPTMLNLLQLAQPPEMTGKTIIE
;
A
#
# COMPACT_ATOMS: atom_id res chain seq x y z
N TYR A 1 -29.73 4.37 23.57
CA TYR A 1 -30.16 5.32 24.61
C TYR A 1 -30.79 6.58 24.04
N GLY A 2 -30.31 7.12 22.91
CA GLY A 2 -30.92 8.32 22.32
C GLY A 2 -30.64 9.58 23.14
N ASP A 3 -29.48 9.62 23.80
CA ASP A 3 -29.03 10.74 24.61
C ASP A 3 -28.13 11.65 23.76
N GLY A 4 -28.52 12.91 23.66
CA GLY A 4 -27.82 13.93 22.88
C GLY A 4 -28.74 15.12 22.57
N PRO A 5 -28.22 16.19 21.95
CA PRO A 5 -29.06 17.24 21.37
C PRO A 5 -30.12 16.63 20.46
N LYS A 6 -31.36 17.14 20.53
CA LYS A 6 -32.51 16.62 19.76
C LYS A 6 -32.93 17.60 18.69
N TYR A 7 -33.10 17.11 17.47
CA TYR A 7 -33.58 17.90 16.33
C TYR A 7 -34.58 17.10 15.51
N THR A 8 -35.59 17.75 14.94
CA THR A 8 -36.51 17.13 13.97
C THR A 8 -35.99 17.21 12.53
N ASP A 9 -35.06 18.13 12.26
CA ASP A 9 -34.43 18.34 10.95
C ASP A 9 -32.90 18.18 11.07
N PRO A 10 -32.29 17.18 10.39
CA PRO A 10 -30.84 16.99 10.41
C PRO A 10 -30.06 18.17 9.81
N VAL A 11 -30.62 18.90 8.83
CA VAL A 11 -29.94 20.05 8.23
C VAL A 11 -29.84 21.18 9.25
N LYS A 12 -30.92 21.42 10.01
CA LYS A 12 -30.92 22.40 11.09
C LYS A 12 -29.89 22.08 12.16
N ALA A 13 -29.75 20.81 12.55
CA ALA A 13 -28.74 20.38 13.52
C ALA A 13 -27.32 20.80 13.11
N ILE A 14 -26.97 20.62 11.83
CA ILE A 14 -25.67 21.03 11.28
C ILE A 14 -25.52 22.55 11.24
N VAL A 15 -26.56 23.27 10.78
CA VAL A 15 -26.54 24.74 10.74
C VAL A 15 -26.35 25.35 12.13
N ASP A 16 -27.03 24.83 13.15
CA ASP A 16 -26.92 25.31 14.52
C ASP A 16 -25.55 24.95 15.14
N SER A 17 -24.95 23.81 14.76
CA SER A 17 -23.57 23.45 15.11
C SER A 17 -22.55 24.41 14.50
N TYR A 18 -22.70 24.72 13.21
CA TYR A 18 -21.84 25.67 12.51
C TYR A 18 -21.97 27.09 13.08
N GLY A 19 -23.17 27.50 13.48
CA GLY A 19 -23.40 28.77 14.18
C GLY A 19 -22.62 28.89 15.50
N GLN A 20 -22.23 27.75 16.09
CA GLN A 20 -21.38 27.65 17.29
C GLN A 20 -19.91 27.41 16.95
N SER A 21 -19.51 27.52 15.68
CA SER A 21 -18.16 27.22 15.19
C SER A 21 -17.70 25.77 15.45
N VAL A 22 -18.66 24.84 15.57
CA VAL A 22 -18.40 23.40 15.65
C VAL A 22 -18.75 22.78 14.29
N TYR A 23 -17.71 22.41 13.53
CA TYR A 23 -17.84 21.90 12.17
C TYR A 23 -17.84 20.37 12.12
N ASP A 24 -17.98 19.79 10.92
CA ASP A 24 -18.28 18.38 10.65
C ASP A 24 -17.56 17.35 11.53
N GLU A 25 -16.24 17.46 11.67
CA GLU A 25 -15.43 16.51 12.45
C GLU A 25 -15.78 16.49 13.95
N PHE A 26 -16.31 17.60 14.47
CA PHE A 26 -16.54 17.84 15.90
C PHE A 26 -18.01 17.98 16.27
N VAL A 27 -18.93 17.76 15.33
CA VAL A 27 -20.37 17.78 15.61
C VAL A 27 -20.67 16.77 16.72
N THR A 28 -21.27 17.25 17.81
CA THR A 28 -21.69 16.38 18.92
C THR A 28 -22.69 15.34 18.43
N PRO A 29 -22.57 14.06 18.84
CA PRO A 29 -23.56 13.02 18.52
C PRO A 29 -24.99 13.50 18.82
N THR A 30 -25.79 13.62 17.76
CA THR A 30 -27.10 14.29 17.76
C THR A 30 -28.19 13.29 17.41
N VAL A 31 -29.35 13.40 18.07
CA VAL A 31 -30.47 12.47 17.93
C VAL A 31 -31.56 13.13 17.10
N ILE A 32 -31.93 12.50 15.98
CA ILE A 32 -33.09 12.94 15.19
C ILE A 32 -34.35 12.37 15.82
N VAL A 33 -35.34 13.23 16.05
CA VAL A 33 -36.61 12.88 16.70
C VAL A 33 -37.81 13.19 15.79
N ASP A 34 -38.91 12.48 16.01
CA ASP A 34 -40.21 12.76 15.38
C ASP A 34 -40.91 13.98 16.02
N GLU A 35 -42.13 14.28 15.56
CA GLU A 35 -42.95 15.38 16.09
C GLU A 35 -43.36 15.17 17.56
N GLN A 36 -43.24 13.96 18.08
CA GLN A 36 -43.53 13.55 19.47
C GLN A 36 -42.24 13.48 20.32
N GLU A 37 -41.13 14.04 19.83
CA GLU A 37 -39.80 14.06 20.45
C GLU A 37 -39.21 12.67 20.74
N GLN A 38 -39.70 11.63 20.05
CA GLN A 38 -39.17 10.27 20.13
C GLN A 38 -38.06 10.06 19.10
N PRO A 39 -36.95 9.38 19.43
CA PRO A 39 -35.91 9.07 18.45
C PRO A 39 -36.47 8.33 17.23
N VAL A 40 -36.11 8.80 16.02
CA VAL A 40 -36.56 8.21 14.74
C VAL A 40 -36.09 6.75 14.60
N GLY A 41 -34.94 6.41 15.18
CA GLY A 41 -34.44 5.05 15.24
C GLY A 41 -33.37 4.92 16.30
N LEU A 42 -33.48 3.87 17.11
CA LEU A 42 -32.42 3.40 17.99
C LEU A 42 -31.98 2.02 17.52
N ILE A 43 -30.74 1.66 17.81
CA ILE A 43 -30.27 0.29 17.63
C ILE A 43 -30.81 -0.53 18.80
N GLU A 44 -31.61 -1.55 18.48
CA GLU A 44 -32.24 -2.44 19.42
C GLU A 44 -31.69 -3.87 19.33
N SER A 45 -32.01 -4.71 20.32
CA SER A 45 -31.59 -6.10 20.32
C SER A 45 -32.24 -6.87 19.15
N GLY A 46 -31.43 -7.60 18.38
CA GLY A 46 -31.88 -8.33 17.19
C GLY A 46 -31.78 -7.52 15.88
N ASP A 47 -31.39 -6.25 15.92
CA ASP A 47 -31.19 -5.44 14.73
C ASP A 47 -29.99 -5.88 13.89
N SER A 48 -29.99 -5.43 12.63
CA SER A 48 -28.86 -5.57 11.72
C SER A 48 -28.14 -4.24 11.53
N ILE A 49 -26.80 -4.26 11.49
CA ILE A 49 -25.96 -3.09 11.21
C ILE A 49 -25.06 -3.43 10.05
N ILE A 50 -24.98 -2.53 9.06
CA ILE A 50 -23.96 -2.57 8.01
C ILE A 50 -23.06 -1.35 8.20
N PHE A 51 -21.83 -1.57 8.68
CA PHE A 51 -20.83 -0.52 8.80
C PHE A 51 -20.03 -0.42 7.49
N PHE A 52 -20.42 0.54 6.65
CA PHE A 52 -19.97 0.65 5.27
C PHE A 52 -18.54 1.19 5.11
N ASN A 53 -17.89 1.63 6.18
CA ASN A 53 -16.48 1.97 6.16
C ASN A 53 -15.67 0.75 5.72
N PHE A 54 -14.69 0.93 4.85
CA PHE A 54 -13.80 -0.14 4.39
C PHE A 54 -12.37 -0.01 4.94
N ARG A 55 -12.06 1.09 5.65
CA ARG A 55 -10.77 1.33 6.28
C ARG A 55 -10.84 0.96 7.77
N PRO A 56 -9.95 0.08 8.27
CA PRO A 56 -10.11 -0.54 9.58
C PRO A 56 -9.75 0.38 10.76
N ASP A 57 -8.71 1.21 10.62
CA ASP A 57 -8.08 1.96 11.72
C ASP A 57 -9.05 2.72 12.64
N ARG A 58 -9.98 3.50 12.07
CA ARG A 58 -11.00 4.27 12.83
C ARG A 58 -12.30 3.50 13.05
N ALA A 59 -12.47 2.35 12.40
CA ALA A 59 -13.69 1.53 12.47
C ALA A 59 -13.70 0.54 13.64
N ILE A 60 -12.52 0.13 14.10
CA ILE A 60 -12.36 -0.92 15.12
C ILE A 60 -13.04 -0.53 16.43
N GLN A 61 -12.77 0.65 16.97
CA GLN A 61 -13.21 1.03 18.32
C GLN A 61 -14.74 1.03 18.47
N LEU A 62 -15.45 1.62 17.50
CA LEU A 62 -16.91 1.64 17.49
C LEU A 62 -17.49 0.24 17.28
N SER A 63 -16.90 -0.55 16.39
CA SER A 63 -17.34 -1.92 16.13
C SER A 63 -17.21 -2.79 17.40
N LEU A 64 -16.08 -2.69 18.13
CA LEU A 64 -15.88 -3.40 19.39
C LEU A 64 -16.92 -3.06 20.45
N ALA A 65 -17.37 -1.80 20.53
CA ALA A 65 -18.40 -1.39 21.48
C ALA A 65 -19.74 -2.09 21.22
N PHE A 66 -20.07 -2.35 19.95
CA PHE A 66 -21.28 -3.07 19.55
C PHE A 66 -21.15 -4.60 19.63
N THR A 67 -19.99 -5.15 19.26
CA THR A 67 -19.87 -6.59 18.98
C THR A 67 -19.22 -7.39 20.11
N ASN A 68 -18.40 -6.78 20.95
CA ASN A 68 -17.64 -7.55 21.95
C ASN A 68 -18.48 -7.82 23.20
N ASP A 69 -18.67 -9.08 23.57
CA ASP A 69 -19.43 -9.48 24.75
C ASP A 69 -18.76 -9.01 26.05
N ASP A 70 -17.42 -9.13 26.15
CA ASP A 70 -16.60 -8.66 27.29
C ASP A 70 -15.93 -7.31 26.98
N PHE A 71 -16.73 -6.32 26.54
CA PHE A 71 -16.24 -4.97 26.30
C PHE A 71 -15.97 -4.24 27.62
N ARG A 72 -14.72 -3.77 27.81
CA ARG A 72 -14.28 -3.07 29.04
C ARG A 72 -13.84 -1.63 28.84
N GLY A 73 -14.07 -1.04 27.67
CA GLY A 73 -13.68 0.34 27.38
C GLY A 73 -14.47 1.38 28.19
N PHE A 74 -15.74 1.09 28.47
CA PHE A 74 -16.65 1.85 29.31
C PHE A 74 -17.90 1.00 29.63
N ASP A 75 -18.71 1.43 30.60
CA ASP A 75 -20.01 0.81 30.89
C ASP A 75 -21.03 1.17 29.80
N ARG A 76 -21.46 0.18 29.02
CA ARG A 76 -22.46 0.33 27.96
C ARG A 76 -23.87 0.48 28.49
N GLY A 77 -24.09 0.19 29.77
CA GLY A 77 -25.38 0.19 30.45
C GLY A 77 -26.22 -1.06 30.18
N GLU A 78 -27.23 -1.29 31.04
CA GLU A 78 -28.03 -2.52 31.06
C GLU A 78 -28.92 -2.74 29.81
N LYS A 79 -29.21 -1.67 29.06
CA LYS A 79 -30.05 -1.68 27.86
C LYS A 79 -29.23 -1.72 26.57
N HIS A 80 -27.93 -2.01 26.65
CA HIS A 80 -27.14 -2.12 25.43
C HIS A 80 -27.71 -3.23 24.53
N PRO A 81 -27.74 -3.02 23.20
CA PRO A 81 -28.33 -3.98 22.28
C PRO A 81 -27.54 -5.29 22.31
N GLN A 82 -28.28 -6.40 22.16
CA GLN A 82 -27.78 -7.77 22.14
C GLN A 82 -28.16 -8.44 20.83
N HIS A 83 -27.46 -9.52 20.47
CA HIS A 83 -27.81 -10.35 19.30
C HIS A 83 -27.88 -9.56 17.98
N LEU A 84 -26.97 -8.60 17.81
CA LEU A 84 -26.88 -7.81 16.59
C LEU A 84 -26.32 -8.63 15.42
N TYR A 85 -26.91 -8.46 14.24
CA TYR A 85 -26.31 -8.93 12.99
C TYR A 85 -25.39 -7.83 12.44
N TYR A 86 -24.13 -7.82 12.89
CA TYR A 86 -23.16 -6.77 12.56
C TYR A 86 -22.30 -7.15 11.33
N VAL A 87 -22.36 -6.35 10.26
CA VAL A 87 -21.60 -6.54 9.02
C VAL A 87 -20.59 -5.41 8.86
N CYS A 88 -19.33 -5.79 8.74
CA CYS A 88 -18.22 -4.92 8.37
C CYS A 88 -18.04 -4.97 6.85
N MET A 89 -17.78 -3.83 6.19
CA MET A 89 -17.52 -3.85 4.74
C MET A 89 -16.28 -4.69 4.39
N THR A 90 -15.21 -4.51 5.16
CA THR A 90 -13.95 -5.26 5.08
C THR A 90 -13.60 -5.84 6.46
N LEU A 91 -12.52 -6.60 6.57
CA LEU A 91 -12.04 -7.04 7.88
C LEU A 91 -11.47 -5.83 8.65
N PHE A 92 -12.13 -5.46 9.74
CA PHE A 92 -11.61 -4.40 10.64
C PHE A 92 -10.58 -4.93 11.63
N SER A 93 -10.88 -6.05 12.28
CA SER A 93 -10.00 -6.76 13.21
C SER A 93 -10.60 -8.14 13.50
N GLU A 94 -9.78 -9.12 13.82
CA GLU A 94 -10.23 -10.44 14.30
C GLU A 94 -11.00 -10.36 15.63
N THR A 95 -10.81 -9.27 16.38
CA THR A 95 -11.50 -9.02 17.66
C THR A 95 -12.93 -8.48 17.51
N VAL A 96 -13.35 -8.11 16.30
CA VAL A 96 -14.72 -7.66 16.03
C VAL A 96 -15.60 -8.88 15.76
N ASN A 97 -16.54 -9.16 16.66
CA ASN A 97 -17.48 -10.28 16.52
C ASN A 97 -18.60 -9.91 15.53
N GLY A 98 -18.34 -10.10 14.24
CA GLY A 98 -19.31 -9.82 13.19
C GLY A 98 -19.01 -10.55 11.89
N TYR A 99 -19.73 -10.20 10.84
CA TYR A 99 -19.55 -10.70 9.49
C TYR A 99 -18.74 -9.72 8.66
N VAL A 100 -18.01 -10.22 7.66
CA VAL A 100 -17.24 -9.40 6.72
C VAL A 100 -17.83 -9.57 5.32
N ALA A 101 -18.29 -8.49 4.70
CA ALA A 101 -18.88 -8.50 3.37
C ALA A 101 -17.84 -8.83 2.28
N TYR A 102 -16.72 -8.11 2.28
CA TYR A 102 -15.58 -8.35 1.40
C TYR A 102 -14.40 -8.89 2.19
N LYS A 103 -14.32 -10.23 2.25
CA LYS A 103 -13.25 -10.92 2.98
C LYS A 103 -11.88 -10.56 2.40
N PRO A 104 -10.83 -10.43 3.25
CA PRO A 104 -9.47 -10.31 2.76
C PRO A 104 -9.16 -11.53 1.88
N LYS A 105 -8.45 -11.30 0.78
CA LYS A 105 -7.93 -12.37 -0.06
C LYS A 105 -6.48 -12.58 0.31
N ASN A 106 -6.13 -13.81 0.65
CA ASN A 106 -4.74 -14.21 0.59
C ASN A 106 -4.34 -14.23 -0.88
N LEU A 107 -3.19 -13.63 -1.19
CA LEU A 107 -2.58 -13.72 -2.51
C LEU A 107 -1.65 -14.92 -2.46
N ASP A 108 -2.10 -16.05 -2.99
CA ASP A 108 -1.32 -17.28 -3.10
C ASP A 108 -0.54 -17.29 -4.42
N ASN A 109 0.61 -17.97 -4.42
CA ASN A 109 1.51 -18.07 -5.57
C ASN A 109 1.91 -16.69 -6.12
N THR A 110 2.22 -15.75 -5.22
CA THR A 110 2.98 -14.54 -5.56
C THR A 110 4.35 -14.92 -6.13
N LEU A 111 5.04 -14.00 -6.82
CA LEU A 111 6.34 -14.30 -7.44
C LEU A 111 7.31 -14.94 -6.44
N GLY A 112 7.42 -14.36 -5.24
CA GLY A 112 8.29 -14.89 -4.19
C GLY A 112 8.00 -16.35 -3.84
N GLU A 113 6.72 -16.74 -3.74
CA GLU A 113 6.32 -18.12 -3.45
C GLU A 113 6.67 -19.07 -4.58
N VAL A 114 6.42 -18.67 -5.84
CA VAL A 114 6.76 -19.49 -7.01
C VAL A 114 8.26 -19.75 -7.09
N LEU A 115 9.09 -18.74 -6.77
CA LEU A 115 10.55 -18.91 -6.74
C LEU A 115 10.97 -19.95 -5.69
N VAL A 116 10.43 -19.88 -4.48
CA VAL A 116 10.72 -20.85 -3.41
C VAL A 116 10.26 -22.26 -3.77
N GLN A 117 9.08 -22.40 -4.38
CA GLN A 117 8.56 -23.70 -4.85
C GLN A 117 9.48 -24.35 -5.89
N ASN A 118 10.26 -23.55 -6.62
CA ASN A 118 11.25 -23.99 -7.60
C ASN A 118 12.69 -24.01 -7.04
N ASN A 119 12.85 -23.91 -5.72
CA ASN A 119 14.14 -23.92 -5.00
C ASN A 119 15.11 -22.80 -5.42
N LEU A 120 14.58 -21.66 -5.91
CA LEU A 120 15.37 -20.49 -6.25
C LEU A 120 15.56 -19.59 -5.03
N LYS A 121 16.77 -19.04 -4.90
CA LYS A 121 17.12 -18.02 -3.91
C LYS A 121 16.76 -16.64 -4.44
N GLN A 122 16.25 -15.80 -3.56
CA GLN A 122 15.81 -14.45 -3.94
C GLN A 122 16.28 -13.39 -2.95
N LEU A 123 16.62 -12.21 -3.47
CA LEU A 123 16.98 -11.05 -2.68
C LEU A 123 15.88 -9.99 -2.74
N ARG A 124 15.53 -9.41 -1.59
CA ARG A 124 14.77 -8.16 -1.47
C ARG A 124 15.69 -7.09 -0.92
N ILE A 125 15.85 -5.99 -1.64
CA ILE A 125 16.76 -4.92 -1.22
C ILE A 125 16.18 -3.54 -1.53
N ALA A 126 16.20 -2.68 -0.50
CA ALA A 126 15.82 -1.28 -0.60
C ALA A 126 16.34 -0.52 0.62
N GLU A 127 16.28 0.81 0.56
CA GLU A 127 16.40 1.64 1.75
C GLU A 127 15.09 1.70 2.55
N THR A 128 15.12 2.33 3.74
CA THR A 128 14.06 2.26 4.77
C THR A 128 12.67 2.60 4.23
N GLU A 129 12.56 3.66 3.44
CA GLU A 129 11.28 4.14 2.90
C GLU A 129 10.56 3.10 2.02
N LYS A 130 11.33 2.33 1.24
CA LYS A 130 10.79 1.35 0.30
C LYS A 130 11.03 -0.11 0.72
N TYR A 131 11.64 -0.35 1.88
CA TYR A 131 11.85 -1.68 2.42
C TYR A 131 10.56 -2.48 2.65
N PRO A 132 9.48 -1.91 3.24
CA PRO A 132 8.19 -2.61 3.33
C PRO A 132 7.58 -2.96 1.96
N HIS A 133 7.91 -2.19 0.93
CA HIS A 133 7.37 -2.34 -0.42
C HIS A 133 7.98 -3.55 -1.12
N VAL A 134 9.30 -3.73 -1.06
CA VAL A 134 9.98 -4.91 -1.63
C VAL A 134 9.85 -6.17 -0.75
N THR A 135 9.33 -6.05 0.47
CA THR A 135 9.15 -7.17 1.41
C THR A 135 7.66 -7.48 1.60
N PHE A 136 7.00 -6.84 2.56
CA PHE A 136 5.61 -7.07 2.95
C PHE A 136 4.64 -6.98 1.77
N PHE A 137 4.65 -5.87 1.03
CA PHE A 137 3.70 -5.66 -0.07
C PHE A 137 4.01 -6.56 -1.27
N PHE A 138 5.28 -6.68 -1.66
CA PHE A 138 5.69 -7.56 -2.76
C PHE A 138 5.36 -9.04 -2.49
N SER A 139 5.41 -9.48 -1.23
CA SER A 139 5.00 -10.81 -0.79
C SER A 139 3.49 -10.93 -0.52
N GLY A 140 2.67 -10.03 -1.08
CA GLY A 140 1.21 -10.11 -1.02
C GLY A 140 0.62 -9.74 0.34
N GLY A 141 1.27 -8.86 1.10
CA GLY A 141 0.85 -8.46 2.44
C GLY A 141 1.28 -9.46 3.53
N ARG A 142 2.40 -10.17 3.32
CA ARG A 142 2.94 -11.17 4.25
C ARG A 142 4.26 -10.68 4.84
N ASP A 143 4.32 -10.58 6.17
CA ASP A 143 5.54 -10.18 6.90
C ASP A 143 6.35 -11.36 7.43
N VAL A 144 6.40 -12.45 6.64
CA VAL A 144 7.22 -13.62 6.97
C VAL A 144 8.20 -13.81 5.82
N GLU A 145 9.48 -13.96 6.15
CA GLU A 145 10.51 -14.30 5.16
C GLU A 145 10.25 -15.70 4.61
N LEU A 146 10.25 -15.81 3.27
CA LEU A 146 10.10 -17.11 2.62
C LEU A 146 11.42 -17.90 2.69
N PRO A 147 11.39 -19.24 2.70
CA PRO A 147 12.61 -20.04 2.65
C PRO A 147 13.50 -19.68 1.45
N GLY A 148 14.77 -19.33 1.69
CA GLY A 148 15.70 -18.90 0.64
C GLY A 148 15.56 -17.43 0.20
N GLU A 149 14.67 -16.66 0.84
CA GLU A 149 14.61 -15.20 0.73
C GLU A 149 15.68 -14.57 1.62
N THR A 150 16.49 -13.69 1.04
CA THR A 150 17.41 -12.79 1.75
C THR A 150 16.84 -11.38 1.71
N ARG A 151 16.87 -10.65 2.81
CA ARG A 151 16.46 -9.24 2.86
C ARG A 151 17.61 -8.35 3.28
N ILE A 152 17.84 -7.27 2.55
CA ILE A 152 18.85 -6.24 2.88
C ILE A 152 18.12 -4.90 3.03
N LEU A 153 18.23 -4.33 4.25
CA LEU A 153 17.77 -2.99 4.57
C LEU A 153 18.97 -2.04 4.61
N ILE A 154 18.91 -0.98 3.82
CA ILE A 154 19.79 0.18 3.98
C ILE A 154 19.04 1.27 4.74
N ASN A 155 19.70 1.93 5.68
CA ASN A 155 19.06 3.02 6.42
C ASN A 155 18.98 4.25 5.52
N SER A 156 17.77 4.78 5.31
CA SER A 156 17.57 6.08 4.66
C SER A 156 18.23 7.19 5.48
N PRO A 157 18.65 8.32 4.87
CA PRO A 157 19.30 9.39 5.60
C PRO A 157 18.36 10.06 6.60
N LYS A 158 18.93 10.52 7.73
CA LYS A 158 18.18 11.21 8.78
C LYS A 158 18.04 12.69 8.46
N VAL A 159 17.19 12.99 7.47
CA VAL A 159 16.85 14.36 7.04
C VAL A 159 15.37 14.65 7.28
N ALA A 160 15.01 15.93 7.41
CA ALA A 160 13.61 16.32 7.63
C ALA A 160 12.74 16.07 6.39
N THR A 161 13.30 16.35 5.22
CA THR A 161 12.72 16.09 3.90
C THR A 161 13.85 15.71 2.95
N TYR A 162 13.57 14.81 2.00
CA TYR A 162 14.61 14.19 1.17
C TYR A 162 15.17 15.12 0.07
N ASP A 163 14.55 16.27 -0.20
CA ASP A 163 15.13 17.31 -1.06
C ASP A 163 16.47 17.86 -0.52
N LEU A 164 16.73 17.72 0.78
CA LEU A 164 17.99 18.09 1.42
C LEU A 164 19.14 17.11 1.09
N GLN A 165 18.82 15.88 0.69
CA GLN A 165 19.78 14.85 0.29
C GLN A 165 19.17 13.98 -0.83
N PRO A 166 19.08 14.50 -2.07
CA PRO A 166 18.36 13.84 -3.16
C PRO A 166 18.90 12.45 -3.55
N GLU A 167 20.20 12.22 -3.35
CA GLU A 167 20.85 10.92 -3.57
C GLU A 167 20.41 9.85 -2.56
N MET A 168 19.76 10.26 -1.47
CA MET A 168 19.30 9.43 -0.36
C MET A 168 20.37 8.40 0.04
N SER A 169 20.05 7.10 -0.06
CA SER A 169 21.02 6.01 0.14
C SER A 169 21.12 5.12 -1.11
N ALA A 170 20.87 5.69 -2.29
CA ALA A 170 20.89 4.96 -3.57
C ALA A 170 22.25 4.29 -3.82
N TYR A 171 23.36 4.99 -3.55
CA TYR A 171 24.71 4.47 -3.76
C TYR A 171 25.02 3.29 -2.82
N GLU A 172 24.61 3.35 -1.54
CA GLU A 172 24.77 2.24 -0.60
C GLU A 172 23.90 1.04 -0.98
N VAL A 173 22.66 1.29 -1.43
CA VAL A 173 21.76 0.25 -1.95
C VAL A 173 22.37 -0.43 -3.19
N ALA A 174 22.84 0.35 -4.16
CA ALA A 174 23.46 -0.16 -5.37
C ALA A 174 24.72 -0.97 -5.05
N ALA A 175 25.62 -0.46 -4.21
CA ALA A 175 26.84 -1.15 -3.80
C ALA A 175 26.54 -2.48 -3.09
N ALA A 176 25.54 -2.51 -2.20
CA ALA A 176 25.11 -3.74 -1.53
C ALA A 176 24.48 -4.74 -2.53
N CYS A 177 23.69 -4.27 -3.49
CA CYS A 177 23.12 -5.10 -4.54
C CYS A 177 24.20 -5.71 -5.44
N VAL A 178 25.14 -4.89 -5.92
CA VAL A 178 26.26 -5.34 -6.76
C VAL A 178 27.10 -6.40 -6.03
N LYS A 179 27.36 -6.23 -4.73
CA LYS A 179 28.07 -7.22 -3.92
C LYS A 179 27.37 -8.59 -3.91
N GLU A 180 26.04 -8.63 -3.78
CA GLU A 180 25.28 -9.88 -3.83
C GLU A 180 25.26 -10.51 -5.23
N ILE A 181 25.21 -9.69 -6.28
CA ILE A 181 25.33 -10.14 -7.67
C ILE A 181 26.71 -10.76 -7.92
N GLU A 182 27.77 -10.09 -7.50
CA GLU A 182 29.15 -10.55 -7.66
C GLU A 182 29.42 -11.87 -6.94
N ALA A 183 28.79 -12.05 -5.77
CA ALA A 183 28.87 -13.26 -4.96
C ALA A 183 28.07 -14.44 -5.51
N GLU A 184 27.21 -14.24 -6.53
CA GLU A 184 26.40 -15.28 -7.17
C GLU A 184 25.51 -16.06 -6.17
N ASN A 185 25.01 -15.37 -5.14
CA ASN A 185 24.21 -15.99 -4.09
C ASN A 185 22.72 -16.13 -4.45
N GLN A 186 22.25 -15.40 -5.45
CA GLN A 186 20.82 -15.14 -5.70
C GLN A 186 20.46 -15.47 -7.14
N ASP A 187 19.33 -16.14 -7.35
CA ASP A 187 18.79 -16.41 -8.68
C ASP A 187 17.90 -15.24 -9.17
N VAL A 188 17.23 -14.55 -8.24
CA VAL A 188 16.35 -13.40 -8.52
C VAL A 188 16.58 -12.27 -7.54
N ILE A 189 16.61 -11.03 -8.02
CA ILE A 189 16.79 -9.84 -7.19
C ILE A 189 15.64 -8.87 -7.43
N ILE A 190 14.99 -8.46 -6.34
CA ILE A 190 13.97 -7.42 -6.30
C ILE A 190 14.58 -6.20 -5.60
N LEU A 191 14.89 -5.18 -6.39
CA LEU A 191 15.53 -3.95 -5.97
C LEU A 191 14.59 -2.76 -6.19
N ASN A 192 14.54 -1.84 -5.22
CA ASN A 192 13.86 -0.56 -5.35
C ASN A 192 14.81 0.61 -5.04
N PHE A 193 14.87 1.59 -5.93
CA PHE A 193 15.43 2.90 -5.68
C PHE A 193 14.30 3.89 -5.34
N ALA A 194 14.30 4.42 -4.12
CA ALA A 194 13.20 5.21 -3.57
C ALA A 194 13.16 6.66 -4.06
N ASN A 195 14.30 7.15 -4.57
CA ASN A 195 14.59 8.57 -4.71
C ASN A 195 13.58 9.37 -5.55
N PRO A 196 13.19 8.91 -6.76
CA PRO A 196 12.32 9.71 -7.61
C PRO A 196 10.98 10.02 -6.93
N ASP A 197 10.47 9.06 -6.15
CA ASP A 197 9.21 9.22 -5.42
C ASP A 197 9.38 10.07 -4.15
N MET A 198 10.31 9.68 -3.28
CA MET A 198 10.48 10.33 -1.97
C MET A 198 10.92 11.78 -2.10
N VAL A 199 11.75 12.10 -3.10
CA VAL A 199 12.16 13.48 -3.41
C VAL A 199 11.10 14.19 -4.25
N GLY A 200 10.41 13.49 -5.15
CA GLY A 200 9.29 14.03 -5.94
C GLY A 200 8.17 14.60 -5.07
N HIS A 201 7.88 13.98 -3.92
CA HIS A 201 6.93 14.49 -2.94
C HIS A 201 7.26 15.87 -2.35
N SER A 202 8.49 16.38 -2.51
CA SER A 202 8.82 17.76 -2.14
C SER A 202 8.17 18.80 -3.06
N GLY A 203 7.79 18.42 -4.29
CA GLY A 203 7.35 19.34 -5.33
C GLY A 203 8.45 20.32 -5.78
N MET A 204 9.72 19.95 -5.60
CA MET A 204 10.88 20.77 -5.97
C MET A 204 11.63 20.18 -7.16
N LEU A 205 11.64 20.90 -8.28
CA LEU A 205 12.22 20.42 -9.55
C LEU A 205 13.71 20.06 -9.45
N GLU A 206 14.56 20.98 -8.97
CA GLU A 206 16.02 20.77 -8.94
C GLU A 206 16.47 19.61 -8.04
N PRO A 207 15.95 19.45 -6.80
CA PRO A 207 16.18 18.24 -6.02
C PRO A 207 15.72 16.96 -6.72
N THR A 208 14.53 16.95 -7.34
CA THR A 208 14.02 15.76 -8.03
C THR A 208 14.87 15.39 -9.25
N ILE A 209 15.40 16.36 -10.00
CA ILE A 209 16.35 16.10 -11.10
C ILE A 209 17.57 15.34 -10.57
N LYS A 210 18.19 15.85 -9.49
CA LYS A 210 19.37 15.20 -8.87
C LYS A 210 19.07 13.80 -8.34
N ALA A 211 17.87 13.61 -7.80
CA ALA A 211 17.41 12.30 -7.34
C ALA A 211 17.34 11.28 -8.50
N VAL A 212 16.83 11.71 -9.65
CA VAL A 212 16.77 10.86 -10.86
C VAL A 212 18.16 10.60 -11.42
N GLU A 213 19.04 11.61 -11.50
CA GLU A 213 20.44 11.45 -11.95
C GLU A 213 21.23 10.47 -11.07
N ALA A 214 21.10 10.58 -9.74
CA ALA A 214 21.75 9.64 -8.81
C ALA A 214 21.25 8.19 -9.02
N VAL A 215 19.96 8.01 -9.31
CA VAL A 215 19.38 6.70 -9.62
C VAL A 215 19.84 6.19 -10.99
N ASP A 216 20.00 7.03 -12.00
CA ASP A 216 20.54 6.64 -13.31
C ASP A 216 21.98 6.09 -13.18
N ASP A 217 22.84 6.79 -12.43
CA ASP A 217 24.20 6.32 -12.10
C ASP A 217 24.20 4.96 -11.39
N CYS A 218 23.30 4.77 -10.42
CA CYS A 218 23.18 3.55 -9.64
C CYS A 218 22.59 2.39 -10.47
N LEU A 219 21.61 2.69 -11.32
CA LEU A 219 21.00 1.75 -12.25
C LEU A 219 22.05 1.21 -13.22
N GLY A 220 22.90 2.07 -13.78
CA GLY A 220 24.00 1.68 -14.65
C GLY A 220 24.91 0.64 -14.00
N GLN A 221 25.34 0.89 -12.75
CA GLN A 221 26.20 -0.03 -12.00
C GLN A 221 25.55 -1.40 -11.77
N VAL A 222 24.29 -1.42 -11.34
CA VAL A 222 23.58 -2.67 -11.05
C VAL A 222 23.32 -3.46 -12.34
N VAL A 223 22.88 -2.79 -13.41
CA VAL A 223 22.60 -3.45 -14.70
C VAL A 223 23.89 -3.99 -15.32
N GLU A 224 25.01 -3.25 -15.25
CA GLU A 224 26.30 -3.74 -15.73
C GLU A 224 26.74 -4.99 -14.97
N ALA A 225 26.58 -5.02 -13.63
CA ALA A 225 26.89 -6.20 -12.82
C ALA A 225 26.02 -7.41 -13.19
N ILE A 226 24.71 -7.22 -13.41
CA ILE A 226 23.81 -8.29 -13.88
C ILE A 226 24.25 -8.83 -15.24
N LEU A 227 24.53 -7.95 -16.20
CA LEU A 227 24.94 -8.35 -17.55
C LEU A 227 26.31 -9.04 -17.55
N ALA A 228 27.24 -8.62 -16.69
CA ALA A 228 28.54 -9.28 -16.54
C ALA A 228 28.43 -10.73 -16.05
N LYS A 229 27.35 -11.08 -15.34
CA LYS A 229 27.01 -12.46 -14.94
C LYS A 229 26.16 -13.21 -15.97
N GLY A 230 25.86 -12.59 -17.11
CA GLY A 230 24.98 -13.17 -18.13
C GLY A 230 23.49 -13.18 -17.75
N GLY A 231 23.10 -12.39 -16.75
CA GLY A 231 21.71 -12.25 -16.31
C GLY A 231 20.91 -11.26 -17.16
N VAL A 232 19.63 -11.09 -16.79
CA VAL A 232 18.70 -10.16 -17.44
C VAL A 232 18.10 -9.23 -16.40
N ALA A 233 18.07 -7.93 -16.68
CA ALA A 233 17.39 -6.94 -15.85
C ALA A 233 16.02 -6.57 -16.48
N CYS A 234 14.99 -6.51 -15.63
CA CYS A 234 13.70 -5.91 -15.94
C CYS A 234 13.62 -4.55 -15.21
N ILE A 235 13.72 -3.45 -15.96
CA ILE A 235 13.73 -2.09 -15.40
C ILE A 235 12.33 -1.50 -15.56
N THR A 236 11.72 -1.09 -14.45
CA THR A 236 10.32 -0.63 -14.38
C THR A 236 10.12 0.35 -13.23
N ALA A 237 8.93 0.94 -13.14
CA ALA A 237 8.46 1.65 -11.96
C ALA A 237 7.11 1.07 -11.47
N ASP A 238 6.74 1.36 -10.22
CA ASP A 238 5.45 1.00 -9.62
C ASP A 238 4.37 2.05 -9.90
N HIS A 239 4.75 3.32 -10.00
CA HIS A 239 3.90 4.43 -10.45
C HIS A 239 4.75 5.64 -10.89
N GLY A 240 4.09 6.72 -11.34
CA GLY A 240 4.71 8.01 -11.61
C GLY A 240 4.68 8.96 -10.40
N ASN A 241 5.60 9.93 -10.39
CA ASN A 241 5.70 11.04 -9.43
C ASN A 241 6.67 12.09 -10.01
N ALA A 242 7.96 11.75 -10.08
CA ALA A 242 9.07 12.63 -10.44
C ALA A 242 8.91 13.36 -11.79
N GLU A 243 8.15 12.80 -12.73
CA GLU A 243 7.93 13.40 -14.04
C GLU A 243 6.96 14.59 -14.02
N VAL A 244 6.21 14.80 -12.93
CA VAL A 244 5.40 16.00 -12.68
C VAL A 244 5.54 16.43 -11.21
N VAL A 245 6.47 17.33 -10.93
CA VAL A 245 6.67 17.93 -9.59
C VAL A 245 6.22 19.38 -9.48
N LEU A 246 5.78 19.96 -10.59
CA LEU A 246 5.14 21.28 -10.66
C LEU A 246 3.84 21.17 -11.46
N ASP A 247 2.79 21.88 -11.04
CA ASP A 247 1.53 21.97 -11.78
C ASP A 247 1.63 22.94 -12.97
N GLU A 248 0.53 23.08 -13.73
CA GLU A 248 0.47 23.96 -14.91
C GLU A 248 0.74 25.45 -14.58
N ASP A 249 0.50 25.86 -13.34
CA ASP A 249 0.75 27.21 -12.82
C ASP A 249 2.17 27.36 -12.21
N GLY A 250 2.98 26.30 -12.21
CA GLY A 250 4.32 26.26 -11.61
C GLY A 250 4.32 26.14 -10.08
N ARG A 251 3.21 25.71 -9.46
CA ARG A 251 3.15 25.45 -8.02
C ARG A 251 3.63 24.03 -7.71
N PRO A 252 4.16 23.77 -6.50
CA PRO A 252 4.57 22.42 -6.09
C PRO A 252 3.45 21.39 -6.27
N PHE A 253 3.74 20.33 -7.00
CA PHE A 253 2.90 19.15 -7.14
C PHE A 253 3.54 17.99 -6.38
N THR A 254 2.91 17.56 -5.29
CA THR A 254 3.51 16.63 -4.31
C THR A 254 2.87 15.25 -4.32
N ALA A 255 2.06 14.93 -5.34
CA ALA A 255 1.30 13.69 -5.43
C ALA A 255 1.87 12.76 -6.52
N HIS A 256 1.44 11.50 -6.51
CA HIS A 256 1.69 10.61 -7.63
C HIS A 256 0.92 11.05 -8.88
N THR A 257 1.36 10.57 -10.04
CA THR A 257 0.65 10.79 -11.31
C THR A 257 -0.09 9.53 -11.76
N THR A 258 -0.88 9.67 -12.82
CA THR A 258 -1.50 8.55 -13.54
C THR A 258 -0.77 8.21 -14.84
N ASN A 259 0.47 8.67 -15.01
CA ASN A 259 1.27 8.37 -16.19
C ASN A 259 1.66 6.89 -16.24
N ARG A 260 1.97 6.39 -17.43
CA ARG A 260 2.44 5.02 -17.62
C ARG A 260 3.89 4.89 -17.17
N VAL A 261 4.22 3.75 -16.59
CA VAL A 261 5.60 3.40 -16.19
C VAL A 261 6.38 2.80 -17.37
N PRO A 262 7.71 2.98 -17.44
CA PRO A 262 8.54 2.30 -18.41
C PRO A 262 8.63 0.80 -18.09
N PHE A 263 8.90 -0.03 -19.09
CA PHE A 263 9.29 -1.42 -18.90
C PHE A 263 10.36 -1.81 -19.93
N ILE A 264 11.56 -2.09 -19.46
CA ILE A 264 12.73 -2.43 -20.28
C ILE A 264 13.21 -3.82 -19.87
N VAL A 265 13.47 -4.69 -20.84
CA VAL A 265 14.12 -5.99 -20.63
C VAL A 265 15.46 -5.96 -21.35
N THR A 266 16.55 -6.29 -20.66
CA THR A 266 17.91 -6.20 -21.23
C THR A 266 18.30 -7.39 -22.12
N ASP A 267 17.40 -8.34 -22.33
CA ASP A 267 17.58 -9.43 -23.28
C ASP A 267 17.27 -8.94 -24.71
N LYS A 268 18.26 -9.07 -25.61
CA LYS A 268 18.15 -8.63 -27.01
C LYS A 268 17.37 -9.61 -27.89
N HIS A 269 17.04 -10.79 -27.38
CA HIS A 269 16.36 -11.84 -28.13
C HIS A 269 14.84 -11.84 -27.96
N VAL A 270 14.31 -10.97 -27.10
CA VAL A 270 12.87 -10.86 -26.84
C VAL A 270 12.29 -9.62 -27.50
N THR A 271 11.02 -9.71 -27.91
CA THR A 271 10.20 -8.56 -28.31
C THR A 271 9.10 -8.38 -27.27
N LEU A 272 8.76 -7.13 -26.95
CA LEU A 272 7.77 -6.80 -25.94
C LEU A 272 6.48 -6.33 -26.63
N ARG A 273 5.34 -6.91 -26.24
CA ARG A 273 4.03 -6.43 -26.68
C ARG A 273 3.70 -5.07 -26.06
N GLU A 274 2.87 -4.31 -26.74
CA GLU A 274 2.28 -3.09 -26.17
C GLU A 274 1.13 -3.39 -25.18
N GLY A 275 0.74 -2.37 -24.40
CA GLY A 275 -0.44 -2.43 -23.53
C GLY A 275 -0.31 -3.33 -22.30
N GLY A 276 0.91 -3.51 -21.78
CA GLY A 276 1.15 -4.21 -20.51
C GLY A 276 0.60 -3.47 -19.28
N ILE A 277 0.38 -4.22 -18.20
CA ILE A 277 0.03 -3.71 -16.86
C ILE A 277 1.03 -4.25 -15.82
N LEU A 278 1.03 -3.70 -14.59
CA LEU A 278 1.95 -4.15 -13.53
C LEU A 278 1.85 -5.66 -13.23
N ALA A 279 0.64 -6.23 -13.33
CA ALA A 279 0.41 -7.66 -13.10
C ALA A 279 1.09 -8.58 -14.13
N ASP A 280 1.60 -8.02 -15.23
CA ASP A 280 2.28 -8.75 -16.30
C ASP A 280 3.79 -8.94 -16.03
N ILE A 281 4.34 -8.20 -15.06
CA ILE A 281 5.78 -8.23 -14.75
C ILE A 281 6.20 -9.59 -14.17
N ALA A 282 5.48 -10.09 -13.15
CA ALA A 282 5.80 -11.39 -12.56
C ALA A 282 5.71 -12.56 -13.57
N PRO A 283 4.64 -12.68 -14.40
CA PRO A 283 4.62 -13.61 -15.52
C PRO A 283 5.80 -13.49 -16.49
N THR A 284 6.24 -12.26 -16.77
CA THR A 284 7.41 -12.01 -17.63
C THR A 284 8.70 -12.51 -16.99
N MET A 285 8.89 -12.28 -15.69
CA MET A 285 10.03 -12.81 -14.95
C MET A 285 10.03 -14.34 -14.91
N LEU A 286 8.87 -14.98 -14.69
CA LEU A 286 8.76 -16.44 -14.75
C LEU A 286 9.10 -16.99 -16.14
N ASN A 287 8.69 -16.28 -17.20
CA ASN A 287 9.03 -16.66 -18.58
C ASN A 287 10.56 -16.62 -18.82
N LEU A 288 11.24 -15.56 -18.38
CA LEU A 288 12.71 -15.43 -18.47
C LEU A 288 13.43 -16.54 -17.68
N LEU A 289 12.88 -16.92 -16.52
CA LEU A 289 13.39 -18.02 -15.68
C LEU A 289 12.99 -19.41 -16.21
N GLN A 290 12.22 -19.49 -17.30
CA GLN A 290 11.68 -20.73 -17.86
C GLN A 290 10.83 -21.54 -16.85
N LEU A 291 10.12 -20.84 -15.97
CA LEU A 291 9.24 -21.43 -14.96
C LEU A 291 7.78 -21.40 -15.42
N ALA A 292 7.01 -22.38 -14.95
CA ALA A 292 5.57 -22.42 -15.20
C ALA A 292 4.86 -21.30 -14.43
N GLN A 293 3.98 -20.57 -15.13
CA GLN A 293 3.10 -19.59 -14.52
C GLN A 293 1.95 -20.30 -13.77
N PRO A 294 1.71 -20.01 -12.49
CA PRO A 294 0.59 -20.59 -11.73
C PRO A 294 -0.75 -19.99 -12.17
N PRO A 295 -1.88 -20.70 -11.99
CA PRO A 295 -3.20 -20.22 -12.41
C PRO A 295 -3.70 -18.98 -11.65
N GLU A 296 -3.18 -18.72 -10.45
CA GLU A 296 -3.50 -17.52 -9.67
C GLU A 296 -2.92 -16.24 -10.28
N MET A 297 -1.78 -16.34 -10.99
CA MET A 297 -1.24 -15.22 -11.77
C MET A 297 -2.04 -15.07 -13.06
N THR A 298 -2.98 -14.14 -13.06
CA THR A 298 -3.85 -13.88 -14.23
C THR A 298 -3.28 -12.87 -15.23
N GLY A 299 -2.18 -12.20 -14.88
CA GLY A 299 -1.39 -11.40 -15.81
C GLY A 299 -0.79 -12.26 -16.93
N LYS A 300 -0.28 -11.62 -17.98
CA LYS A 300 0.32 -12.29 -19.13
C LYS A 300 1.69 -11.73 -19.39
N THR A 301 2.66 -12.60 -19.66
CA THR A 301 4.00 -12.17 -20.07
C THR A 301 3.94 -11.06 -21.14
N ILE A 302 4.83 -10.09 -21.01
CA ILE A 302 4.99 -9.00 -21.96
C ILE A 302 5.86 -9.47 -23.15
N ILE A 303 6.66 -10.52 -22.97
CA ILE A 303 7.43 -11.13 -24.07
C ILE A 303 6.48 -11.81 -25.06
N GLU A 304 6.68 -11.55 -26.35
CA GLU A 304 5.96 -12.16 -27.48
C GLU A 304 6.40 -13.59 -27.82
#